data_AF-A0A1B6LSA6-F1
#
_entry.id   AF-A0A1B6LSA6-F1
#
_cell.length_a   1.000
_cell.length_b   1.000
_cell.length_c   1.000
_cell.angle_alpha   90.00
_cell.angle_beta   90.00
_cell.angle_gamma   90.00
#
_symmetry.space_group_name_H-M   'P 1'
#
loop_
_entity.id
_entity.type
_entity.pdbx_description
1 polymer ?
#
loop_
_entity_poly.entity_id
_entity_poly.type
_entity_poly.pdbx_seq_one_letter_code
_entity_poly.pdbx_strand_id
1 'polypeptide(L)'
;SWLDLATKNNTELLNNLGNFVNRALVFCEKFFESKVPEMVMTDDEWTLLAMVTREVRAYNRAMDRTRFREGMMSIMTVSRLANQYMQVCEPWQAIKGSEQDKVRARTCVGVSCNIA
;
A
#
# COMPACT_ATOMS: atom_id res chain seq x y z
N SER A 1 -13.43 23.22 -9.01
CA SER A 1 -14.82 23.16 -9.52
C SER A 1 -15.46 21.87 -9.04
N TRP A 2 -16.78 21.70 -9.17
CA TRP A 2 -17.44 20.42 -8.85
C TRP A 2 -16.85 19.25 -9.65
N LEU A 3 -16.50 19.49 -10.92
CA LEU A 3 -15.85 18.50 -11.77
C LEU A 3 -14.48 18.09 -11.21
N ASP A 4 -13.62 19.05 -10.88
CA ASP A 4 -12.28 18.77 -10.33
C ASP A 4 -12.35 18.04 -8.98
N LEU A 5 -13.30 18.40 -8.12
CA LEU A 5 -13.56 17.69 -6.87
C LEU A 5 -13.93 16.22 -7.12
N ALA A 6 -14.90 15.97 -8.01
CA ALA A 6 -15.32 14.62 -8.36
C ALA A 6 -14.16 13.81 -8.98
N THR A 7 -13.36 14.43 -9.85
CA THR A 7 -12.17 13.80 -10.43
C THR A 7 -11.18 13.42 -9.35
N LYS A 8 -10.81 14.34 -8.44
CA LYS A 8 -9.84 14.04 -7.36
C LYS A 8 -10.34 13.02 -6.36
N ASN A 9 -11.63 13.05 -6.03
CA ASN A 9 -12.25 12.01 -5.20
C ASN A 9 -12.10 10.63 -5.86
N ASN A 10 -12.44 10.51 -7.13
CA ASN A 10 -12.43 9.21 -7.80
C ASN A 10 -11.01 8.72 -8.07
N THR A 11 -10.08 9.59 -8.48
CA THR A 11 -8.73 9.15 -8.88
C THR A 11 -7.77 9.01 -7.69
N GLU A 12 -7.78 9.94 -6.74
CA GLU A 12 -6.83 9.93 -5.62
C GLU A 12 -7.39 9.19 -4.41
N LEU A 13 -8.66 9.39 -4.07
CA LEU A 13 -9.25 8.75 -2.90
C LEU A 13 -9.74 7.34 -3.24
N LEU A 14 -10.66 7.18 -4.18
CA LEU A 14 -11.26 5.88 -4.45
C LEU A 14 -10.27 4.92 -5.13
N ASN A 15 -9.67 5.32 -6.25
CA ASN A 15 -8.86 4.44 -7.08
C ASN A 15 -7.43 4.22 -6.57
N ASN A 16 -6.93 5.10 -5.68
CA ASN A 16 -5.59 4.99 -5.11
C ASN A 16 -5.65 4.61 -3.63
N LEU A 17 -5.93 5.58 -2.74
CA LEU A 17 -5.87 5.36 -1.28
C LEU A 17 -6.85 4.29 -0.80
N GLY A 18 -8.13 4.46 -1.11
CA GLY A 18 -9.20 3.55 -0.77
C GLY A 18 -9.01 2.18 -1.40
N ASN A 19 -8.55 2.12 -2.66
CA ASN A 19 -8.26 0.84 -3.31
C ASN A 19 -7.18 0.05 -2.57
N PHE A 20 -6.06 0.70 -2.22
CA PHE A 20 -4.96 0.06 -1.53
C PHE A 20 -5.37 -0.45 -0.14
N VAL A 21 -5.88 0.45 0.70
CA VAL A 21 -6.26 0.13 2.08
C VAL A 21 -7.33 -0.96 2.09
N ASN A 22 -8.36 -0.85 1.24
CA ASN A 22 -9.40 -1.86 1.16
C ASN A 22 -8.84 -3.22 0.74
N ARG A 23 -7.98 -3.29 -0.28
CA ARG A 23 -7.41 -4.58 -0.74
C ARG A 23 -6.50 -5.21 0.31
N ALA A 24 -5.68 -4.42 1.01
CA ALA A 24 -4.83 -4.92 2.08
C ALA A 24 -5.68 -5.60 3.17
N LEU A 25 -6.73 -4.91 3.64
CA LEU A 25 -7.62 -5.42 4.68
C LEU A 25 -8.47 -6.60 4.21
N VAL A 26 -9.08 -6.53 3.01
CA VAL A 26 -9.90 -7.62 2.46
C VAL A 26 -9.08 -8.90 2.24
N PHE A 27 -7.83 -8.79 1.78
CA PHE A 27 -6.98 -9.97 1.63
C PHE A 27 -6.51 -10.52 2.98
N CYS A 28 -6.26 -9.66 3.97
CA CYS A 28 -5.96 -10.09 5.33
C CYS A 28 -7.13 -10.85 5.97
N GLU A 29 -8.33 -10.30 5.88
CA GLU A 29 -9.56 -10.95 6.35
C GLU A 29 -9.78 -12.29 5.63
N LYS A 30 -9.74 -12.28 4.30
CA LYS A 30 -10.12 -13.44 3.49
C LYS A 30 -9.14 -14.61 3.59
N PHE A 31 -7.84 -14.34 3.75
CA PHE A 31 -6.81 -15.38 3.66
C PHE A 31 -6.09 -15.65 4.98
N PHE A 32 -6.16 -14.74 5.95
CA PHE A 32 -5.34 -14.80 7.16
C PHE A 32 -6.14 -14.52 8.45
N GLU A 33 -7.46 -14.72 8.43
CA GLU A 33 -8.34 -14.59 9.61
C GLU A 33 -8.20 -13.23 10.31
N SER A 34 -8.00 -12.17 9.52
CA SER A 34 -7.78 -10.80 10.02
C SER A 34 -6.58 -10.65 10.95
N LYS A 35 -5.61 -11.57 10.87
CA LYS A 35 -4.33 -11.48 11.56
C LYS A 35 -3.24 -11.18 10.55
N VAL A 36 -2.37 -10.22 10.86
CA VAL A 36 -1.21 -9.91 10.03
C VAL A 36 -0.34 -11.16 9.93
N PRO A 37 -0.14 -11.73 8.71
CA PRO A 37 0.61 -12.96 8.55
C PRO A 37 2.11 -12.72 8.79
N GLU A 38 2.83 -13.79 9.13
CA GLU A 38 4.29 -13.78 9.18
C GLU A 38 4.87 -13.50 7.78
N MET A 39 5.90 -12.65 7.74
CA MET A 39 6.49 -12.15 6.50
C MET A 39 7.91 -12.70 6.34
N VAL A 40 8.23 -13.18 5.13
CA VAL A 40 9.58 -13.58 4.75
C VAL A 40 10.08 -12.59 3.71
N MET A 41 10.75 -11.55 4.21
CA MET A 41 11.19 -10.39 3.44
C MET A 41 12.25 -10.75 2.40
N THR A 42 12.13 -10.19 1.20
CA THR A 42 13.19 -10.15 0.18
C THR A 42 13.64 -8.70 -0.07
N ASP A 43 14.63 -8.52 -0.95
CA ASP A 43 15.12 -7.21 -1.35
C ASP A 43 14.03 -6.30 -1.95
N ASP A 44 12.99 -6.89 -2.56
CA ASP A 44 11.85 -6.15 -3.11
C ASP A 44 11.06 -5.42 -2.00
N GLU A 45 10.76 -6.13 -0.90
CA GLU A 45 10.07 -5.54 0.24
C GLU A 45 10.94 -4.48 0.93
N TRP A 46 12.24 -4.73 1.07
CA TRP A 46 13.16 -3.74 1.65
C TRP A 46 13.26 -2.49 0.80
N THR A 47 13.27 -2.63 -0.53
CA THR A 47 13.26 -1.52 -1.48
C THR A 47 11.97 -0.71 -1.35
N LEU A 48 10.81 -1.38 -1.30
CA LEU A 48 9.52 -0.73 -1.07
C LEU A 48 9.52 0.05 0.25
N LEU A 49 9.94 -0.57 1.36
CA LEU A 49 9.96 0.08 2.66
C LEU A 49 10.92 1.27 2.70
N ALA A 50 12.05 1.21 2.01
CA ALA A 50 12.94 2.36 1.88
C ALA A 50 12.28 3.53 1.13
N MET A 51 11.55 3.25 0.05
CA MET A 51 10.79 4.25 -0.70
C MET A 51 9.65 4.84 0.15
N VAL A 52 8.86 4.01 0.83
CA VAL A 52 7.80 4.44 1.75
C VAL A 52 8.38 5.31 2.87
N THR A 53 9.48 4.88 3.49
CA THR A 53 10.16 5.64 4.55
C THR A 53 10.63 7.01 4.04
N ARG A 54 11.11 7.09 2.79
CA ARG A 54 11.49 8.37 2.19
C ARG A 54 10.28 9.31 2.06
N GLU A 55 9.13 8.81 1.63
CA GLU A 55 7.90 9.60 1.52
C GLU A 55 7.35 10.01 2.89
N VAL A 56 7.42 9.14 3.90
CA VAL A 56 7.06 9.50 5.30
C VAL A 56 7.96 10.62 5.82
N ARG A 57 9.26 10.56 5.54
CA ARG A 57 10.18 11.66 5.90
C ARG A 57 9.86 12.95 5.14
N ALA A 58 9.43 12.85 3.87
CA ALA A 58 9.01 14.01 3.10
C ALA A 58 7.72 14.63 3.66
N TYR A 59 6.75 13.79 4.04
CA TYR A 59 5.53 14.20 4.73
C TYR A 59 5.85 14.98 6.00
N ASN A 60 6.67 14.42 6.90
CA ASN A 60 7.02 15.09 8.16
C ASN A 60 7.68 16.45 7.91
N ARG A 61 8.67 16.54 7.01
CA ARG A 61 9.30 17.82 6.65
C ARG A 61 8.32 18.86 6.08
N ALA A 62 7.32 18.41 5.32
CA ALA A 62 6.29 19.28 4.77
C ALA A 62 5.36 19.79 5.89
N MET A 63 4.94 18.90 6.78
CA MET A 63 4.06 19.24 7.91
C MET A 63 4.73 20.20 8.90
N ASP A 64 6.01 20.00 9.22
CA ASP A 64 6.81 20.89 10.07
C ASP A 64 6.88 22.33 9.52
N ARG A 65 6.70 22.48 8.21
CA ARG A 65 6.73 23.76 7.49
C ARG A 65 5.34 24.22 7.05
N THR A 66 4.28 23.61 7.58
CA THR A 66 2.88 23.95 7.27
C THR A 66 2.54 23.80 5.77
N ARG A 67 3.27 22.93 5.06
CA ARG A 67 3.07 22.67 3.62
C ARG A 67 2.12 21.49 3.41
N PHE A 68 0.85 21.67 3.80
CA PHE A 68 -0.15 20.60 3.80
C PHE A 68 -0.35 19.93 2.43
N ARG A 69 -0.31 20.71 1.35
CA ARG A 69 -0.44 20.18 -0.02
C ARG A 69 0.70 19.21 -0.35
N GLU A 70 1.93 19.56 0.00
CA GLU A 70 3.11 18.69 -0.20
C GLU A 70 2.99 17.42 0.64
N GLY A 71 2.63 17.56 1.92
CA GLY A 71 2.39 16.40 2.80
C GLY A 71 1.34 15.44 2.23
N MET A 72 0.18 15.97 1.80
CA MET A 72 -0.87 15.16 1.21
C MET A 72 -0.40 14.40 -0.05
N MET A 73 0.42 15.02 -0.91
CA MET A 73 0.99 14.35 -2.08
C MET A 73 1.93 13.20 -1.69
N SER A 74 2.69 13.31 -0.60
CA SER A 74 3.51 12.20 -0.08
C SER A 74 2.66 11.01 0.34
N ILE A 75 1.53 11.24 1.03
CA ILE A 75 0.59 10.16 1.40
C ILE A 75 0.05 9.46 0.14
N MET A 76 -0.40 10.24 -0.86
CA MET A 76 -0.90 9.67 -2.12
C MET A 76 0.18 8.88 -2.88
N THR A 77 1.45 9.26 -2.73
CA THR A 77 2.59 8.54 -3.31
C THR A 77 2.85 7.22 -2.60
N VAL A 78 2.79 7.16 -1.26
CA VAL A 78 2.88 5.89 -0.50
C VAL A 78 1.82 4.91 -0.97
N SER A 79 0.57 5.35 -1.05
CA SER A 79 -0.53 4.50 -1.55
C SER A 79 -0.29 3.99 -2.98
N ARG A 80 0.28 4.83 -3.86
CA ARG A 80 0.58 4.43 -5.25
C ARG A 80 1.67 3.35 -5.31
N LEU A 81 2.73 3.51 -4.52
CA LEU A 81 3.81 2.52 -4.41
C LEU A 81 3.27 1.18 -3.90
N ALA A 82 2.41 1.22 -2.88
CA ALA A 82 1.86 0.02 -2.29
C ALA A 82 0.84 -0.68 -3.22
N ASN A 83 0.02 0.08 -3.95
CA ASN A 83 -0.82 -0.46 -5.03
C ASN A 83 0.02 -1.17 -6.10
N GLN A 84 1.10 -0.54 -6.56
CA GLN A 84 2.00 -1.13 -7.57
C GLN A 84 2.64 -2.42 -7.05
N TYR A 85 3.14 -2.41 -5.82
CA TYR A 85 3.71 -3.60 -5.18
C TYR A 85 2.70 -4.75 -5.10
N MET A 86 1.49 -4.48 -4.61
CA MET A 86 0.44 -5.49 -4.52
C MET A 86 0.03 -6.01 -5.91
N GLN A 87 0.08 -5.16 -6.93
CA GLN A 87 -0.20 -5.55 -8.30
C GLN A 87 0.89 -6.46 -8.89
N VAL A 88 2.16 -6.24 -8.56
CA VAL A 88 3.28 -7.09 -9.00
C VAL A 88 3.26 -8.44 -8.28
N CYS A 89 2.94 -8.46 -6.99
CA CYS A 89 2.93 -9.69 -6.19
C CYS A 89 1.74 -10.61 -6.46
N GLU A 90 0.64 -10.05 -6.98
CA GLU A 90 -0.60 -10.76 -7.28
C GLU A 90 -1.06 -11.77 -6.18
N PRO A 91 -1.21 -11.35 -4.90
CA PRO A 91 -1.49 -12.26 -3.80
C PRO A 91 -2.78 -13.08 -3.98
N TRP A 92 -3.76 -12.58 -4.74
CA TRP A 92 -5.01 -13.30 -5.06
C TRP A 92 -4.80 -14.49 -6.01
N GLN A 93 -3.69 -14.51 -6.75
CA GLN A 93 -3.26 -15.63 -7.58
C GLN A 93 -2.26 -16.50 -6.81
N ALA A 94 -1.22 -15.88 -6.24
CA ALA A 94 -0.13 -16.58 -5.56
C ALA A 94 -0.60 -17.44 -4.39
N ILE A 95 -1.65 -17.05 -3.68
CA ILE A 95 -2.23 -17.85 -2.57
C ILE A 95 -2.78 -19.21 -3.03
N LYS A 96 -3.07 -19.37 -4.32
CA LYS A 96 -3.58 -20.62 -4.92
C LYS A 96 -2.47 -21.49 -5.53
N GLY A 97 -1.22 -21.02 -5.48
CA GLY A 97 -0.06 -21.67 -6.09
C GLY A 97 0.66 -22.65 -5.17
N SER A 98 1.96 -22.80 -5.42
CA SER A 98 2.87 -23.62 -4.63
C SER A 98 3.05 -23.08 -3.21
N GLU A 99 3.69 -23.84 -2.32
CA GLU A 99 4.03 -23.35 -0.97
C GLU A 99 4.91 -22.10 -1.01
N GLN A 100 5.81 -22.00 -2.00
CA GLN A 100 6.62 -20.81 -2.21
C GLN A 100 5.76 -19.60 -2.61
N ASP A 101 4.78 -19.79 -3.49
CA ASP A 101 3.85 -18.73 -3.89
C ASP A 101 2.99 -18.27 -2.71
N LYS A 102 2.54 -19.19 -1.86
CA LYS A 102 1.79 -18.86 -0.64
C LYS A 102 2.63 -18.05 0.35
N VAL A 103 3.92 -18.34 0.50
CA VAL A 103 4.84 -17.53 1.32
C VAL A 103 4.97 -16.11 0.75
N ARG A 104 5.05 -15.96 -0.58
CA ARG A 104 5.05 -14.64 -1.22
C ARG A 104 3.72 -13.90 -1.06
N ALA A 105 2.58 -14.59 -1.19
CA ALA A 105 1.27 -14.01 -0.94
C ALA A 105 1.11 -13.52 0.50
N ARG A 106 1.55 -14.34 1.48
CA ARG A 106 1.60 -13.98 2.90
C ARG A 106 2.43 -12.73 3.14
N THR A 107 3.66 -12.71 2.62
CA THR A 107 4.57 -11.57 2.76
C THR A 107 3.98 -10.31 2.14
N CYS A 108 3.44 -10.41 0.93
CA CYS A 108 2.80 -9.29 0.24
C CYS A 108 1.64 -8.68 1.04
N VAL A 109 0.74 -9.52 1.57
CA VAL A 109 -0.40 -9.04 2.35
C VAL A 109 0.06 -8.50 3.70
N GLY A 110 1.00 -9.17 4.37
CA GLY A 110 1.56 -8.69 5.64
C GLY A 110 2.22 -7.32 5.51
N VAL A 111 3.08 -7.11 4.50
CA VAL A 111 3.71 -5.82 4.25
C VAL A 111 2.66 -4.76 3.90
N SER A 112 1.70 -5.11 3.05
CA SER A 112 0.61 -4.19 2.69
C SER A 112 -0.22 -3.75 3.89
N CYS A 113 -0.52 -4.66 4.83
CA CYS A 113 -1.25 -4.31 6.06
C CYS A 113 -0.46 -3.40 7.00
N ASN A 114 0.87 -3.48 6.99
CA ASN A 114 1.70 -2.59 7.81
C ASN A 114 1.90 -1.20 7.19
N ILE A 115 1.69 -1.06 5.87
CA ILE A 115 1.76 0.23 5.17
C ILE A 115 0.39 0.95 5.19
N ALA A 116 -0.71 0.20 5.14
CA ALA A 116 -2.08 0.71 5.16
C ALA A 116 -2.46 1.33 6.51
#